data_AF-A0AAU6EGI7-F1
#
_entry.id   AF-A0AAU6EGI7-F1
#
_cell.length_a   1.000
_cell.length_b   1.000
_cell.length_c   1.000
_cell.angle_alpha   90.00
_cell.angle_beta   90.00
_cell.angle_gamma   90.00
#
_symmetry.space_group_name_H-M   'P 1'
#
loop_
_entity.id
_entity.type
_entity.pdbx_description
1 polymer ?
#
loop_
_entity_poly.entity_id
_entity_poly.type
_entity_poly.pdbx_seq_one_letter_code
_entity_poly.pdbx_strand_id
1 'polypeptide(L)'
;MLIPPPLVTILRNHFTEYGVSPDGHLFVGERGGPLSESVYGRVWQKARTAALSKAEAASPLAARPYDLRHACVSTWLNAGVPAPQVAERAGHSVNILLRVYAKCIVGQDDFARKLITEALKPPQKTA
;
A
#
# COMPACT_ATOMS: atom_id res chain seq x y z
N MET A 1 -1.60 12.16 -7.88
CA MET A 1 -1.86 10.95 -7.06
C MET A 1 -3.13 11.20 -6.25
N LEU A 2 -4.09 10.28 -6.28
CA LEU A 2 -5.26 10.38 -5.39
C LEU A 2 -4.85 9.89 -4.00
N ILE A 3 -4.85 10.78 -3.02
CA ILE A 3 -4.72 10.41 -1.61
C ILE A 3 -6.14 10.09 -1.13
N PRO A 4 -6.43 8.88 -0.61
CA PRO A 4 -7.77 8.52 -0.14
C PRO A 4 -8.27 9.53 0.90
N PRO A 5 -9.55 9.95 0.88
CA PRO A 5 -10.09 10.90 1.84
C PRO A 5 -9.81 10.55 3.31
N PRO A 6 -9.89 9.26 3.76
CA PRO A 6 -9.55 8.90 5.13
C PRO A 6 -8.11 9.22 5.51
N LEU A 7 -7.16 9.01 4.60
CA LEU A 7 -5.75 9.34 4.83
C LEU A 7 -5.55 10.86 4.89
N VAL A 8 -6.23 11.63 4.04
CA VAL A 8 -6.19 13.09 4.10
C VAL A 8 -6.68 13.60 5.45
N THR A 9 -7.77 13.04 5.99
CA THR A 9 -8.27 13.39 7.31
C THR A 9 -7.24 13.12 8.40
N ILE A 10 -6.62 11.93 8.42
CA ILE A 10 -5.58 11.58 9.40
C ILE A 10 -4.40 12.56 9.33
N LEU A 11 -3.91 12.87 8.13
CA LEU A 11 -2.77 13.78 7.94
C LEU A 11 -3.11 15.22 8.35
N ARG A 12 -4.34 15.69 8.07
CA ARG A 12 -4.78 17.03 8.47
C ARG A 12 -4.96 17.16 9.98
N ASN A 13 -5.46 16.12 10.65
CA ASN A 13 -5.57 16.10 12.09
C ASN A 13 -4.17 16.17 12.72
N HIS A 14 -3.24 15.35 12.24
CA HIS A 14 -1.84 15.39 12.67
C HIS A 14 -1.21 16.77 12.44
N PHE A 15 -1.41 17.37 11.26
CA PHE A 15 -0.91 18.71 10.96
C PHE A 15 -1.49 19.77 11.90
N THR A 16 -2.79 19.71 12.20
CA THR A 16 -3.44 20.66 13.11
C THR A 16 -2.92 20.53 14.53
N GLU A 17 -2.66 19.29 14.98
CA GLU A 17 -2.24 19.00 16.35
C GLU A 17 -0.75 19.27 16.59
N TYR A 18 0.12 18.89 15.63
CA TYR A 18 1.58 18.92 15.82
C TYR A 18 2.31 19.93 14.94
N GLY A 19 1.64 20.50 13.93
CA GLY A 19 2.26 21.40 12.95
C GLY A 19 3.24 20.69 12.01
N VAL A 20 4.23 21.45 11.54
CA VAL A 20 5.36 20.98 10.72
C VAL A 20 6.65 21.54 11.28
N SER A 21 7.76 20.84 11.05
CA SER A 21 9.08 21.35 11.42
C SER A 21 9.45 22.61 10.60
N PRO A 22 10.44 23.41 11.05
CA PRO A 22 10.94 24.55 10.28
C PRO A 22 11.37 24.19 8.85
N ASP A 23 11.87 22.96 8.66
CA ASP A 23 12.28 22.42 7.35
C ASP A 23 11.10 21.79 6.56
N GLY A 24 9.87 21.88 7.08
CA GLY A 24 8.66 21.36 6.43
C GLY A 24 8.38 19.87 6.65
N HIS A 25 9.07 19.19 7.57
CA HIS A 25 8.80 17.78 7.86
C HIS A 25 7.52 17.63 8.68
N LEU A 26 6.61 16.77 8.23
CA LEU A 26 5.35 16.47 8.91
C LEU A 26 5.52 15.53 10.12
N PHE A 27 6.47 14.59 10.02
CA PHE A 27 6.79 13.64 11.09
C PHE A 27 8.21 13.89 11.58
N VAL A 28 8.33 14.35 12.82
CA VAL A 28 9.61 14.63 13.46
C VAL A 28 9.71 13.92 14.81
N GLY A 29 10.95 13.66 15.24
CA GLY A 29 11.19 13.22 16.61
C GLY A 29 10.92 14.35 17.60
N GLU A 30 10.80 14.02 18.89
CA GLU A 30 10.51 14.97 19.97
C GLU A 30 11.49 16.15 20.05
N ARG A 31 12.72 15.98 19.54
CA ARG A 31 13.76 17.02 19.52
C ARG A 31 13.76 17.85 18.22
N GLY A 32 12.73 17.73 17.39
CA GLY A 32 12.58 18.47 16.12
C GLY A 32 13.41 17.92 14.95
N GLY A 33 14.28 16.93 15.18
CA GLY A 33 15.05 16.26 14.14
C GLY A 33 14.28 15.14 13.42
N PRO A 34 14.90 14.47 12.43
CA PRO A 34 14.30 13.35 11.72
C PRO A 34 13.83 12.24 12.66
N LEU A 35 12.68 11.63 12.32
CA LEU A 35 12.16 10.49 13.06
C LEU A 35 13.11 9.29 12.88
N SER A 36 13.67 8.76 13.97
CA SER A 36 14.58 7.62 13.88
C SER A 36 13.85 6.31 13.60
N GLU A 37 14.56 5.38 12.95
CA GLU A 37 14.03 4.04 12.69
C GLU A 37 13.65 3.27 13.95
N SER A 38 14.46 3.41 14.99
CA SER A 38 14.18 2.79 16.29
C SER A 38 12.91 3.35 16.95
N VAL A 39 12.55 4.60 16.71
CA VAL A 39 11.32 5.20 17.27
C VAL A 39 10.10 4.67 16.52
N TYR A 40 10.06 4.78 15.19
CA TYR A 40 8.89 4.27 14.47
C TYR A 40 8.75 2.75 14.60
N GLY A 41 9.85 2.00 14.69
CA GLY A 41 9.82 0.55 14.87
C GLY A 41 9.15 0.14 16.20
N ARG A 42 9.44 0.86 17.29
CA ARG A 42 8.78 0.63 18.59
C ARG A 42 7.30 1.00 18.55
N VAL A 43 6.96 2.14 17.93
CA VAL A 43 5.56 2.56 17.75
C VAL A 43 4.80 1.52 16.92
N TRP A 44 5.42 0.98 15.87
CA TRP A 44 4.85 -0.07 15.04
C TRP A 44 4.52 -1.35 15.81
N GLN A 45 5.44 -1.83 16.66
CA GLN A 45 5.15 -3.02 17.47
C GLN A 45 3.99 -2.79 18.43
N LYS A 46 3.90 -1.61 19.06
CA LYS A 46 2.75 -1.24 19.89
C LYS A 46 1.45 -1.24 19.08
N ALA A 47 1.47 -0.65 17.88
CA ALA A 47 0.32 -0.62 16.99
C ALA A 47 -0.12 -2.04 16.57
N ARG A 48 0.81 -2.94 16.22
CA ARG A 48 0.51 -4.35 15.93
C ARG A 48 -0.20 -5.02 17.09
N THR A 49 0.33 -4.87 18.31
CA THR A 49 -0.25 -5.52 19.49
C THR A 49 -1.63 -4.99 19.86
N ALA A 50 -1.92 -3.73 19.49
CA ALA A 50 -3.22 -3.11 19.73
C ALA A 50 -4.27 -3.47 18.66
N ALA A 51 -3.84 -3.66 17.41
CA ALA A 51 -4.74 -3.89 16.28
C ALA A 51 -4.99 -5.37 15.96
N LEU A 52 -4.03 -6.26 16.27
CA LEU A 52 -4.10 -7.69 15.93
C LEU A 52 -4.49 -8.54 17.14
N SER A 53 -5.08 -9.71 16.88
CA SER A 53 -5.24 -10.73 17.92
C SER A 53 -3.88 -11.25 18.41
N LYS A 54 -3.85 -11.89 19.59
CA LYS A 54 -2.62 -12.47 20.14
C LYS A 54 -1.96 -13.47 19.19
N ALA A 55 -2.76 -14.30 18.52
CA ALA A 55 -2.25 -15.29 17.56
C ALA A 55 -1.66 -14.63 16.31
N GLU A 56 -2.33 -13.60 15.77
CA GLU A 56 -1.83 -12.85 14.62
C GLU A 56 -0.57 -12.06 14.95
N ALA A 57 -0.51 -11.42 16.11
CA ALA A 57 0.66 -10.67 16.57
C ALA A 57 1.89 -11.59 16.76
N ALA A 58 1.67 -12.84 17.19
CA ALA A 58 2.72 -13.87 17.29
C ALA A 58 3.14 -14.45 15.94
N SER A 59 2.35 -14.24 14.88
CA SER A 59 2.69 -14.67 13.53
C SER A 59 3.59 -13.66 12.80
N PRO A 60 4.16 -14.03 11.63
CA PRO A 60 4.90 -13.10 10.77
C PRO A 60 4.06 -11.95 10.17
N LEU A 61 2.73 -11.93 10.38
CA LEU A 61 1.84 -10.94 9.80
C LEU A 61 2.25 -9.51 10.20
N ALA A 62 2.54 -8.68 9.20
CA ALA A 62 2.87 -7.27 9.41
C ALA A 62 4.07 -7.05 10.35
N ALA A 63 5.00 -8.02 10.46
CA ALA A 63 6.11 -8.01 11.40
C ALA A 63 6.97 -6.73 11.32
N ARG A 64 7.11 -6.16 10.11
CA ARG A 64 7.86 -4.92 9.84
C ARG A 64 6.95 -3.85 9.23
N PRO A 65 7.26 -2.56 9.43
CA PRO A 65 6.56 -1.47 8.74
C PRO A 65 6.60 -1.61 7.21
N TYR A 66 7.68 -2.15 6.66
CA TYR A 66 7.83 -2.38 5.22
C TYR A 66 6.78 -3.37 4.67
N ASP A 67 6.21 -4.23 5.50
CA ASP A 67 5.17 -5.17 5.08
C ASP A 67 3.86 -4.43 4.71
N LEU A 68 3.64 -3.19 5.20
CA LEU A 68 2.53 -2.33 4.73
C LEU A 68 2.66 -1.97 3.25
N ARG A 69 3.89 -1.75 2.77
CA ARG A 69 4.15 -1.49 1.35
C ARG A 69 3.88 -2.74 0.53
N HIS A 70 4.25 -3.92 1.04
CA HIS A 70 3.88 -5.18 0.40
C HIS A 70 2.37 -5.35 0.31
N ALA A 71 1.64 -5.14 1.40
CA ALA A 71 0.19 -5.22 1.42
C ALA A 71 -0.45 -4.27 0.40
N CYS A 72 -0.05 -3.00 0.38
CA CYS A 72 -0.57 -1.99 -0.54
C CYS A 72 -0.40 -2.38 -2.03
N VAL A 73 0.81 -2.80 -2.41
CA VAL A 73 1.10 -3.21 -3.80
C VAL A 73 0.31 -4.46 -4.18
N SER A 74 0.27 -5.47 -3.30
CA SER A 74 -0.51 -6.68 -3.53
C SER A 74 -2.01 -6.38 -3.65
N THR A 75 -2.56 -5.47 -2.85
CA THR A 75 -3.95 -5.04 -2.95
C THR A 75 -4.26 -4.40 -4.31
N TRP A 76 -3.40 -3.51 -4.81
CA TRP A 76 -3.61 -2.90 -6.13
C TRP A 76 -3.53 -3.91 -7.27
N LEU A 77 -2.58 -4.84 -7.21
CA LEU A 77 -2.48 -5.92 -8.19
C LEU A 77 -3.73 -6.79 -8.15
N ASN A 78 -4.17 -7.23 -6.97
CA ASN A 78 -5.36 -8.05 -6.80
C ASN A 78 -6.65 -7.34 -7.25
N ALA A 79 -6.71 -6.02 -7.14
CA ALA A 79 -7.80 -5.20 -7.67
C ALA A 79 -7.79 -5.04 -9.21
N GLY A 80 -6.81 -5.65 -9.90
CA GLY A 80 -6.70 -5.64 -11.36
C GLY A 80 -6.02 -4.39 -11.93
N VAL A 81 -5.36 -3.57 -11.10
CA VAL A 81 -4.63 -2.40 -11.59
C VAL A 81 -3.43 -2.87 -12.43
N PRO A 82 -3.23 -2.34 -13.66
CA PRO A 82 -2.13 -2.76 -14.51
C PRO A 82 -0.75 -2.63 -13.84
N ALA A 83 0.06 -3.67 -13.95
CA ALA A 83 1.38 -3.73 -13.32
C ALA A 83 2.30 -2.51 -13.61
N PRO A 84 2.34 -1.92 -14.82
CA PRO A 84 3.10 -0.70 -15.07
C PRO A 84 2.68 0.49 -14.20
N GLN A 85 1.36 0.68 -14.02
CA GLN A 85 0.83 1.76 -13.19
C GLN A 85 1.08 1.52 -11.70
N VAL A 86 1.00 0.26 -11.26
CA VAL A 86 1.35 -0.14 -9.88
C VAL A 86 2.83 0.14 -9.63
N ALA A 87 3.71 -0.23 -10.57
CA ALA A 87 5.15 -0.03 -10.46
C ALA A 87 5.52 1.47 -10.38
N GLU A 88 4.95 2.28 -11.26
CA GLU A 88 5.08 3.74 -11.25
C GLU A 88 4.66 4.33 -9.90
N ARG A 89 3.47 3.97 -9.40
CA ARG A 89 2.94 4.46 -8.12
C ARG A 89 3.77 4.01 -6.92
N ALA A 90 4.29 2.79 -6.97
CA ALA A 90 5.17 2.29 -5.92
C ALA A 90 6.57 2.91 -6.00
N GLY A 91 6.98 3.47 -7.15
CA GLY A 91 8.32 4.03 -7.33
C GLY A 91 9.39 2.97 -7.54
N HIS A 92 9.07 1.87 -8.24
CA HIS A 92 10.04 0.85 -8.65
C HIS A 92 9.78 0.37 -10.08
N SER A 93 10.74 -0.35 -10.67
CA SER A 93 10.56 -0.86 -12.04
C SER A 93 9.55 -2.02 -12.10
N VAL A 94 8.98 -2.24 -13.28
CA VAL A 94 8.07 -3.37 -13.55
C VAL A 94 8.77 -4.71 -13.35
N ASN A 95 10.06 -4.80 -13.68
CA ASN A 95 10.86 -6.01 -13.47
C ASN A 95 10.96 -6.38 -11.98
N ILE A 96 11.18 -5.39 -11.11
CA ILE A 96 11.17 -5.60 -9.65
C ILE A 96 9.77 -6.02 -9.18
N LEU A 97 8.71 -5.39 -9.72
CA LEU A 97 7.34 -5.75 -9.40
C LEU A 97 7.06 -7.23 -9.71
N LEU A 98 7.34 -7.66 -10.95
CA LEU A 98 7.07 -9.04 -11.37
C LEU A 98 7.89 -10.05 -10.56
N ARG A 99 9.16 -9.74 -10.26
CA ARG A 99 10.00 -10.63 -9.44
C ARG A 99 9.46 -10.81 -8.02
N VAL A 100 8.96 -9.74 -7.40
CA VAL A 100 8.54 -9.74 -5.99
C VAL A 100 7.09 -10.18 -5.82
N TYR A 101 6.21 -9.83 -6.77
CA TYR A 101 4.76 -9.97 -6.64
C TYR A 101 4.11 -10.93 -7.64
N ALA A 102 4.88 -11.66 -8.46
CA ALA A 102 4.32 -12.67 -9.38
C ALA A 102 3.35 -13.65 -8.68
N LYS A 103 3.63 -14.01 -7.42
CA LYS A 103 2.76 -14.90 -6.62
C LYS A 103 1.42 -14.26 -6.26
N CYS A 104 1.33 -12.94 -6.18
CA CYS A 104 0.07 -12.23 -5.95
C CYS A 104 -0.80 -12.13 -7.21
N ILE A 105 -0.23 -12.42 -8.40
CA ILE A 105 -0.98 -12.46 -9.66
C ILE A 105 -1.69 -13.83 -9.81
N VAL A 106 -1.37 -14.82 -8.96
CA VAL A 106 -1.99 -16.15 -8.95
C VAL A 106 -3.45 -16.03 -8.52
N GLY A 107 -4.38 -16.41 -9.40
CA GLY A 107 -5.83 -16.26 -9.22
C GLY A 107 -6.48 -15.21 -10.12
N GLN A 108 -5.69 -14.46 -10.90
CA GLN A 108 -6.23 -13.54 -11.91
C GLN A 108 -6.58 -14.20 -13.24
N ASP A 109 -6.29 -15.50 -13.43
CA ASP A 109 -6.56 -16.21 -14.68
C ASP A 109 -8.03 -16.14 -15.08
N ASP A 110 -8.95 -16.36 -14.14
CA ASP A 110 -10.39 -16.32 -14.43
C ASP A 110 -10.87 -14.90 -14.76
N PHE A 111 -10.29 -13.88 -14.11
CA PHE A 111 -10.57 -12.48 -14.39
C PHE A 111 -10.01 -12.06 -15.75
N ALA A 112 -8.78 -12.45 -16.07
CA ALA A 112 -8.13 -12.21 -17.35
C ALA A 112 -8.88 -12.91 -18.48
N ARG A 113 -9.31 -14.17 -18.30
CA ARG A 113 -10.15 -14.90 -19.26
C ARG A 113 -11.46 -14.18 -19.53
N LYS A 114 -12.14 -13.66 -18.50
CA LYS A 114 -13.35 -12.85 -18.68
C LYS A 114 -13.08 -11.59 -19.48
N LEU A 115 -12.03 -10.82 -19.14
CA LEU A 115 -11.67 -9.60 -19.87
C LEU A 115 -11.32 -9.88 -21.34
N ILE A 116 -10.54 -10.93 -21.62
CA ILE A 116 -10.21 -11.35 -23.00
C ILE A 116 -11.48 -11.75 -23.75
N THR A 117 -12.37 -12.52 -23.10
CA THR A 117 -13.63 -12.97 -23.71
C THR A 117 -14.51 -11.79 -24.08
N GLU A 118 -14.67 -10.81 -23.17
CA GLU A 118 -15.42 -9.58 -23.45
C GLU A 118 -14.80 -8.76 -24.58
N ALA A 119 -13.47 -8.59 -24.59
CA ALA A 119 -12.77 -7.82 -25.63
C ALA A 119 -12.86 -8.47 -27.01
N LEU A 120 -12.98 -9.79 -27.08
CA LEU A 120 -13.09 -10.55 -28.33
C LEU A 120 -14.55 -10.77 -28.79
N LYS A 121 -15.55 -10.23 -28.07
CA LYS A 121 -16.95 -10.32 -28.53
C LYS A 121 -17.11 -9.56 -29.85
N PRO A 122 -17.77 -10.16 -30.87
CA PRO A 122 -18.06 -9.46 -32.11
C PRO A 122 -18.96 -8.24 -31.83
N PRO A 123 -18.82 -7.15 -32.60
CA PRO A 123 -19.65 -5.96 -32.42
C PRO A 123 -21.13 -6.34 -32.55
N GLN A 124 -21.95 -5.91 -31.58
CA GLN A 124 -23.40 -6.05 -31.68
C GLN A 124 -23.87 -5.27 -32.91
N LYS A 125 -24.50 -5.96 -33.87
CA LYS A 125 -25.25 -5.31 -34.95
C LYS A 125 -26.39 -4.52 -34.30
N THR A 126 -26.25 -3.19 -34.24
CA THR A 126 -27.37 -2.28 -34.02
C THR A 126 -28.34 -2.45 -35.20
N ALA A 127 -29.56 -2.89 -34.89
CA ALA A 127 -30.69 -2.88 -35.80
C ALA A 127 -31.31 -1.48 -35.86
#